data_AF-A0A927M6P2-F1
#
_entry.id   AF-A0A927M6P2-F1
#
_cell.length_a   1.000
_cell.length_b   1.000
_cell.length_c   1.000
_cell.angle_alpha   90.00
_cell.angle_beta   90.00
_cell.angle_gamma   90.00
#
_symmetry.space_group_name_H-M   'P 1'
#
loop_
_entity.id
_entity.type
_entity.pdbx_description
1 polymer ?
#
loop_
_entity_poly.entity_id
_entity_poly.type
_entity_poly.pdbx_seq_one_letter_code
_entity_poly.pdbx_strand_id
1 'polypeptide(L)'
;MIPQAFACSRDGLATVLLGGYDGTGSWSIAAPQMRGDDEQLLVETHEGLHHELQSSTMYGLVASLSAQLSGRGVSRYRLREAFQEMVDRSQHVHEVFATTLAAEVTGIGLARRLLAGNTAYTGHLDTGLELAGSGAPDPRRASVAAAVLRCCMAPAGVTALISGGFRSLSRAHLTADDLTPDARLERFRVVRAAAEFDRLLCDMTGAAEQDLMRACYEQTRHILDQAGLPSVAWSDQAEVAAALRAAVGAVDTDLADRLNIVTERRPLLDDGLEYDRQKVVLRDRLPVEVCVLTDAEQAGRSFGGSFACAVWMSRAVLAKQFRLPETPPLPDLVAALIDGGGSEPGVRLGLLPDGMTPGEVQTWLGPVPVVALTTHLTLSNREADARLRRSSPVFVLMDLPVAWHVDDWLRRGATVRLALTPLESPFGGVELWLAAFAIDRRPGLRFLAVGGKVGVSVLVERLRQRHGERLVIDGGFLSAEAGAVNAVLTRVFDTWHVLDQDAVE
;
A
#
# COMPACT_ATOMS: atom_id res chain seq x y z
N MET A 1 0.85 -9.26 13.10
CA MET A 1 0.00 -8.60 12.11
C MET A 1 -0.47 -7.31 12.75
N ILE A 2 -0.20 -6.15 12.14
CA ILE A 2 -0.96 -4.94 12.52
C ILE A 2 -2.40 -5.25 12.09
N PRO A 3 -3.40 -5.17 13.00
CA PRO A 3 -4.79 -5.34 12.60
C PRO A 3 -5.08 -4.36 11.45
N GLN A 4 -5.69 -4.82 10.36
CA GLN A 4 -6.19 -3.90 9.36
C GLN A 4 -7.25 -3.03 10.01
N ALA A 5 -7.16 -1.72 9.79
CA ALA A 5 -8.09 -0.74 10.31
C ALA A 5 -9.39 -0.73 9.50
N PHE A 6 -9.25 -0.90 8.18
CA PHE A 6 -10.35 -1.01 7.23
C PHE A 6 -10.10 -2.22 6.33
N ALA A 7 -11.16 -2.91 5.91
CA ALA A 7 -11.02 -4.22 5.31
C ALA A 7 -12.13 -4.49 4.28
N CYS A 8 -11.77 -4.52 2.99
CA CYS A 8 -12.66 -5.00 1.96
C CYS A 8 -12.88 -6.50 2.09
N SER A 9 -14.15 -6.90 2.24
CA SER A 9 -14.52 -8.30 2.38
C SER A 9 -15.72 -8.69 1.55
N ARG A 10 -15.80 -9.99 1.22
CA ARG A 10 -16.97 -10.61 0.60
C ARG A 10 -17.88 -11.21 1.68
N ASP A 11 -19.17 -10.91 1.60
CA ASP A 11 -20.20 -11.53 2.46
C ASP A 11 -20.29 -13.06 2.22
N GLY A 12 -20.43 -13.83 3.30
CA GLY A 12 -20.52 -15.29 3.27
C GLY A 12 -20.51 -15.96 4.66
N LEU A 13 -20.54 -17.30 4.71
CA LEU A 13 -20.45 -18.09 5.96
C LEU A 13 -19.09 -17.93 6.67
N ALA A 14 -18.06 -17.48 5.94
CA ALA A 14 -16.81 -16.98 6.47
C ALA A 14 -16.46 -15.70 5.69
N THR A 15 -16.16 -14.62 6.41
CA THR A 15 -15.74 -13.34 5.80
C THR A 15 -14.43 -13.55 5.04
N VAL A 16 -14.47 -13.42 3.71
CA VAL A 16 -13.27 -13.53 2.86
C VAL A 16 -12.70 -12.14 2.67
N LEU A 17 -11.48 -11.92 3.17
CA LEU A 17 -10.76 -10.67 3.02
C LEU A 17 -10.19 -10.53 1.60
N LEU A 18 -10.55 -9.46 0.92
CA LEU A 18 -10.06 -9.12 -0.43
C LEU A 18 -8.91 -8.11 -0.35
N GLY A 19 -8.97 -7.20 0.60
CA GLY A 19 -7.95 -6.19 0.83
C GLY A 19 -8.09 -5.57 2.21
N GLY A 20 -7.15 -4.70 2.56
CA GLY A 20 -7.33 -3.86 3.73
C GLY A 20 -6.25 -2.81 3.89
N TYR A 21 -6.63 -1.70 4.52
CA TYR A 21 -5.80 -0.55 4.86
C TYR A 21 -5.47 -0.54 6.35
N ASP A 22 -4.22 -0.29 6.71
CA ASP A 22 -3.75 -0.31 8.10
C ASP A 22 -4.11 0.95 8.92
N GLY A 23 -4.73 1.94 8.30
CA GLY A 23 -5.14 3.19 8.93
C GLY A 23 -4.02 4.23 9.06
N THR A 24 -2.80 3.90 8.61
CA THR A 24 -1.62 4.74 8.79
C THR A 24 -0.98 5.15 7.46
N GLY A 25 -0.78 4.20 6.54
CA GLY A 25 -0.04 4.47 5.32
C GLY A 25 0.34 3.26 4.50
N SER A 26 -0.25 2.08 4.71
CA SER A 26 -0.11 0.95 3.80
C SER A 26 -1.45 0.22 3.63
N TRP A 27 -1.69 -0.29 2.43
CA TRP A 27 -2.83 -1.16 2.16
C TRP A 27 -2.40 -2.41 1.44
N SER A 28 -3.31 -3.38 1.39
CA SER A 28 -3.03 -4.71 0.87
C SER A 28 -4.15 -5.22 0.01
N ILE A 29 -3.80 -6.07 -0.96
CA ILE A 29 -4.73 -6.93 -1.68
C ILE A 29 -4.37 -8.40 -1.44
N ALA A 30 -5.37 -9.25 -1.29
CA ALA A 30 -5.22 -10.68 -1.12
C ALA A 30 -5.34 -11.38 -2.48
N ALA A 31 -4.21 -11.57 -3.16
CA ALA A 31 -4.14 -12.13 -4.51
C ALA A 31 -4.92 -13.45 -4.68
N PRO A 32 -4.83 -14.45 -3.77
CA PRO A 32 -5.56 -15.71 -3.91
C PRO A 32 -7.09 -15.61 -3.82
N GLN A 33 -7.61 -14.47 -3.36
CA GLN A 33 -9.05 -14.32 -3.13
C GLN A 33 -9.77 -13.61 -4.29
N MET A 34 -9.02 -13.07 -5.26
CA MET A 34 -9.58 -12.30 -6.39
C MET A 34 -10.17 -13.19 -7.48
N ARG A 35 -11.23 -12.72 -8.14
CA ARG A 35 -11.98 -13.44 -9.18
C ARG A 35 -11.71 -12.95 -10.60
N GLY A 36 -11.02 -11.83 -10.77
CA GLY A 36 -10.70 -11.27 -12.08
C GLY A 36 -10.23 -9.82 -12.00
N ASP A 37 -9.75 -9.31 -13.12
CA ASP A 37 -9.14 -7.99 -13.27
C ASP A 37 -10.07 -6.85 -12.82
N ASP A 38 -11.38 -6.97 -13.09
CA ASP A 38 -12.37 -5.97 -12.69
C ASP A 38 -12.55 -5.91 -11.16
N GLU A 39 -12.51 -7.05 -10.46
CA GLU A 39 -12.59 -7.09 -8.99
C GLU A 39 -11.28 -6.58 -8.39
N GLN A 40 -10.14 -6.93 -8.99
CA GLN A 40 -8.85 -6.39 -8.58
C GLN A 40 -8.80 -4.87 -8.75
N LEU A 41 -9.24 -4.32 -9.89
CA LEU A 41 -9.30 -2.86 -10.09
C LEU A 41 -10.16 -2.19 -9.03
N LEU A 42 -11.35 -2.74 -8.76
CA LEU A 42 -12.25 -2.20 -7.74
C LEU A 42 -11.59 -2.22 -6.35
N VAL A 43 -11.01 -3.34 -5.93
CA VAL A 43 -10.39 -3.49 -4.60
C VAL A 43 -9.11 -2.66 -4.48
N GLU A 44 -8.21 -2.67 -5.47
CA GLU A 44 -6.99 -1.86 -5.43
C GLU A 44 -7.28 -0.37 -5.31
N THR A 45 -8.30 0.10 -6.04
CA THR A 45 -8.74 1.50 -5.98
C THR A 45 -9.39 1.79 -4.63
N HIS A 46 -10.28 0.91 -4.17
CA HIS A 46 -10.97 1.04 -2.88
C HIS A 46 -9.98 1.17 -1.72
N GLU A 47 -9.02 0.26 -1.63
CA GLU A 47 -8.05 0.25 -0.53
C GLU A 47 -7.13 1.48 -0.52
N GLY A 48 -6.70 1.93 -1.70
CA GLY A 48 -5.93 3.18 -1.79
C GLY A 48 -6.76 4.43 -1.49
N LEU A 49 -8.07 4.42 -1.74
CA LEU A 49 -8.97 5.53 -1.40
C LEU A 49 -9.18 5.69 0.11
N HIS A 50 -9.07 4.63 0.90
CA HIS A 50 -9.00 4.77 2.36
C HIS A 50 -7.77 5.59 2.78
N HIS A 51 -6.62 5.31 2.16
CA HIS A 51 -5.40 6.09 2.38
C HIS A 51 -5.56 7.54 1.91
N GLU A 52 -6.16 7.77 0.74
CA GLU A 52 -6.47 9.12 0.25
C GLU A 52 -7.26 9.89 1.32
N LEU A 53 -8.37 9.33 1.82
CA LEU A 53 -9.20 10.00 2.81
C LEU A 53 -8.46 10.24 4.13
N GLN A 54 -7.73 9.24 4.62
CA GLN A 54 -6.98 9.32 5.87
C GLN A 54 -5.88 10.39 5.82
N SER A 55 -5.13 10.44 4.72
CA SER A 55 -3.94 11.30 4.57
C SER A 55 -4.25 12.74 4.17
N SER A 56 -5.52 13.04 3.82
CA SER A 56 -5.93 14.36 3.33
C SER A 56 -7.12 14.96 4.08
N THR A 57 -7.43 14.44 5.27
CA THR A 57 -8.46 15.00 6.16
C THR A 57 -7.93 15.13 7.58
N MET A 58 -8.38 16.15 8.31
CA MET A 58 -7.80 16.48 9.62
C MET A 58 -8.03 15.38 10.66
N TYR A 59 -9.21 14.74 10.65
CA TYR A 59 -9.49 13.61 11.52
C TYR A 59 -8.58 12.42 11.20
N GLY A 60 -8.45 12.08 9.91
CA GLY A 60 -7.59 10.98 9.45
C GLY A 60 -6.11 11.22 9.76
N LEU A 61 -5.63 12.46 9.58
CA LEU A 61 -4.25 12.84 9.89
C LEU A 61 -3.95 12.69 11.39
N VAL A 62 -4.83 13.15 12.28
CA VAL A 62 -4.65 12.98 13.73
C VAL A 62 -4.66 11.49 14.12
N ALA A 63 -5.53 10.68 13.50
CA ALA A 63 -5.56 9.24 13.73
C ALA A 63 -4.25 8.56 13.28
N SER A 64 -3.83 8.76 12.03
CA SER A 64 -2.59 8.20 11.48
C SER A 64 -1.36 8.61 12.30
N LEU A 65 -1.23 9.89 12.65
CA LEU A 65 -0.12 10.39 13.46
C LEU A 65 -0.13 9.82 14.88
N SER A 66 -1.30 9.55 15.46
CA SER A 66 -1.40 8.87 16.76
C SER A 66 -0.81 7.46 16.69
N ALA A 67 -1.08 6.71 15.63
CA ALA A 67 -0.50 5.39 15.43
C ALA A 67 1.02 5.44 15.20
N GLN A 68 1.51 6.37 14.38
CA GLN A 68 2.95 6.54 14.10
C GLN A 68 3.71 6.93 15.38
N LEU A 69 3.24 7.93 16.12
CA LEU A 69 3.82 8.36 17.39
C LEU A 69 3.79 7.26 18.45
N SER A 70 2.73 6.46 18.50
CA SER A 70 2.64 5.27 19.35
C SER A 70 3.71 4.24 19.00
N GLY A 71 3.93 3.97 17.70
CA GLY A 71 4.98 3.10 17.19
C GLY A 71 6.39 3.56 17.60
N ARG A 72 6.59 4.88 17.67
CA ARG A 72 7.82 5.54 18.12
C ARG A 72 7.94 5.68 19.63
N GLY A 73 6.98 5.14 20.39
CA GLY A 73 7.01 5.07 21.85
C GLY A 73 6.41 6.26 22.59
N VAL A 74 5.91 7.28 21.88
CA VAL A 74 5.22 8.42 22.50
C VAL A 74 3.85 7.97 22.99
N SER A 75 3.60 8.04 24.30
CA SER A 75 2.30 7.69 24.92
C SER A 75 1.69 6.38 24.38
N ARG A 76 2.53 5.37 24.14
CA ARG A 76 2.24 4.18 23.32
C ARG A 76 0.83 3.60 23.47
N TYR A 77 0.43 3.26 24.70
CA TYR A 77 -0.88 2.66 24.94
C TYR A 77 -2.04 3.62 24.67
N ARG A 78 -1.93 4.85 25.18
CA ARG A 78 -2.98 5.88 25.06
C ARG A 78 -3.20 6.30 23.61
N LEU A 79 -2.14 6.54 22.86
CA LEU A 79 -2.25 6.91 21.45
C LEU A 79 -2.71 5.74 20.57
N ARG A 80 -2.37 4.50 20.93
CA ARG A 80 -2.91 3.32 20.25
C ARG A 80 -4.42 3.20 20.47
N GLU A 81 -4.90 3.39 21.69
CA GLU A 81 -6.34 3.38 22.00
C GLU A 81 -7.08 4.53 21.31
N ALA A 82 -6.48 5.73 21.28
CA ALA A 82 -7.05 6.87 20.56
C ALA A 82 -7.15 6.59 19.06
N PHE A 83 -6.09 6.06 18.44
CA PHE A 83 -6.10 5.64 17.04
C PHE A 83 -7.21 4.63 16.75
N GLN A 84 -7.34 3.57 17.57
CA GLN A 84 -8.37 2.55 17.40
C GLN A 84 -9.78 3.15 17.50
N GLU A 85 -10.05 3.98 18.50
CA GLU A 85 -11.35 4.65 18.62
C GLU A 85 -11.61 5.57 17.41
N MET A 86 -10.60 6.29 16.90
CA MET A 86 -10.80 7.14 15.72
C MET A 86 -11.12 6.33 14.47
N VAL A 87 -10.42 5.21 14.25
CA VAL A 87 -10.73 4.27 13.16
C VAL A 87 -12.17 3.78 13.28
N ASP A 88 -12.56 3.25 14.45
CA ASP A 88 -13.89 2.71 14.70
C ASP A 88 -15.01 3.74 14.45
N ARG A 89 -14.76 5.03 14.74
CA ARG A 89 -15.72 6.14 14.59
C ARG A 89 -15.75 6.78 13.20
N SER A 90 -14.91 6.29 12.30
CA SER A 90 -14.78 6.77 10.92
C SER A 90 -15.01 5.67 9.89
N GLN A 91 -15.29 4.44 10.34
CA GLN A 91 -15.38 3.28 9.48
C GLN A 91 -16.47 3.45 8.42
N HIS A 92 -17.66 3.89 8.80
CA HIS A 92 -18.74 4.04 7.82
C HIS A 92 -18.42 5.09 6.75
N VAL A 93 -17.87 6.24 7.14
CA VAL A 93 -17.44 7.29 6.22
C VAL A 93 -16.35 6.81 5.27
N HIS A 94 -15.36 6.07 5.78
CA HIS A 94 -14.29 5.48 4.98
C HIS A 94 -14.82 4.48 3.95
N GLU A 95 -15.70 3.56 4.35
CA GLU A 95 -16.27 2.55 3.46
C GLU A 95 -17.17 3.18 2.39
N VAL A 96 -17.99 4.18 2.74
CA VAL A 96 -18.80 4.93 1.77
C VAL A 96 -17.89 5.66 0.77
N PHE A 97 -16.86 6.36 1.25
CA PHE A 97 -15.93 7.10 0.39
C PHE A 97 -15.21 6.18 -0.59
N ALA A 98 -14.55 5.15 -0.08
CA ALA A 98 -13.76 4.23 -0.87
C ALA A 98 -14.62 3.44 -1.86
N THR A 99 -15.80 2.96 -1.44
CA THR A 99 -16.71 2.20 -2.32
C THR A 99 -17.25 3.06 -3.45
N THR A 100 -17.74 4.28 -3.15
CA THR A 100 -18.36 5.13 -4.16
C THR A 100 -17.36 5.61 -5.20
N LEU A 101 -16.17 6.04 -4.79
CA LEU A 101 -15.16 6.52 -5.73
C LEU A 101 -14.50 5.37 -6.51
N ALA A 102 -14.26 4.20 -5.89
CA ALA A 102 -13.79 3.04 -6.63
C ALA A 102 -14.81 2.58 -7.68
N ALA A 103 -16.11 2.61 -7.33
CA ALA A 103 -17.18 2.29 -8.26
C ALA A 103 -17.28 3.29 -9.43
N GLU A 104 -16.92 4.56 -9.24
CA GLU A 104 -16.85 5.53 -10.32
C GLU A 104 -15.73 5.19 -11.31
N VAL A 105 -14.52 4.90 -10.80
CA VAL A 105 -13.37 4.47 -11.60
C VAL A 105 -13.64 3.17 -12.37
N THR A 106 -14.23 2.17 -11.72
CA THR A 106 -14.58 0.88 -12.36
C THR A 106 -15.83 0.98 -13.26
N GLY A 107 -16.65 2.01 -13.05
CA GLY A 107 -17.97 2.15 -13.65
C GLY A 107 -19.08 1.53 -12.78
N ILE A 108 -20.05 2.37 -12.38
CA ILE A 108 -21.10 2.04 -11.39
C ILE A 108 -21.87 0.76 -11.75
N GLY A 109 -22.21 0.56 -13.02
CA GLY A 109 -22.95 -0.61 -13.46
C GLY A 109 -22.16 -1.92 -13.32
N LEU A 110 -20.85 -1.89 -13.54
CA LEU A 110 -19.96 -3.03 -13.32
C LEU A 110 -19.73 -3.26 -11.83
N ALA A 111 -19.46 -2.19 -11.07
CA ALA A 111 -19.30 -2.26 -9.62
C ALA A 111 -20.52 -2.92 -8.94
N ARG A 112 -21.76 -2.54 -9.32
CA ARG A 112 -22.98 -3.19 -8.80
C ARG A 112 -23.05 -4.69 -9.09
N ARG A 113 -22.52 -5.14 -10.23
CA ARG A 113 -22.47 -6.58 -10.56
C ARG A 113 -21.42 -7.30 -9.71
N LEU A 114 -20.25 -6.69 -9.52
CA LEU A 114 -19.18 -7.24 -8.69
C LEU A 114 -19.59 -7.35 -7.22
N LEU A 115 -20.31 -6.33 -6.72
CA LEU A 115 -20.83 -6.28 -5.34
C LEU A 115 -22.12 -7.08 -5.14
N ALA A 116 -22.64 -7.74 -6.17
CA ALA A 116 -23.90 -8.48 -6.06
C ALA A 116 -23.79 -9.59 -4.99
N GLY A 117 -24.72 -9.55 -4.02
CA GLY A 117 -24.72 -10.46 -2.87
C GLY A 117 -23.89 -9.97 -1.67
N ASN A 118 -23.20 -8.84 -1.78
CA ASN A 118 -22.53 -8.16 -0.68
C ASN A 118 -23.38 -6.98 -0.20
N THR A 119 -24.15 -7.20 0.86
CA THR A 119 -25.16 -6.24 1.35
C THR A 119 -24.49 -5.00 1.94
N ALA A 120 -23.38 -5.19 2.66
CA ALA A 120 -22.63 -4.08 3.27
C ALA A 120 -22.11 -3.11 2.19
N TYR A 121 -21.34 -3.62 1.23
CA TYR A 121 -20.75 -2.79 0.18
C TYR A 121 -21.76 -2.24 -0.81
N THR A 122 -22.85 -2.96 -1.08
CA THR A 122 -23.97 -2.40 -1.85
C THR A 122 -24.60 -1.21 -1.10
N GLY A 123 -24.79 -1.34 0.22
CA GLY A 123 -25.30 -0.26 1.06
C GLY A 123 -24.36 0.95 1.12
N HIS A 124 -23.04 0.74 1.17
CA HIS A 124 -22.06 1.83 1.10
C HIS A 124 -22.11 2.57 -0.24
N LEU A 125 -22.18 1.83 -1.35
CA LEU A 125 -22.33 2.41 -2.68
C LEU A 125 -23.61 3.23 -2.81
N ASP A 126 -24.74 2.66 -2.38
CA ASP A 126 -26.04 3.35 -2.42
C ASP A 126 -26.02 4.62 -1.58
N THR A 127 -25.47 4.56 -0.37
CA THR A 127 -25.33 5.71 0.52
C THR A 127 -24.54 6.84 -0.16
N GLY A 128 -23.38 6.55 -0.75
CA GLY A 128 -22.57 7.59 -1.38
C GLY A 128 -23.16 8.16 -2.67
N LEU A 129 -23.85 7.33 -3.47
CA LEU A 129 -24.59 7.80 -4.64
C LEU A 129 -25.74 8.74 -4.26
N GLU A 130 -26.41 8.46 -3.13
CA GLU A 130 -27.47 9.32 -2.60
C GLU A 130 -26.96 10.69 -2.15
N LEU A 131 -25.70 10.82 -1.69
CA LEU A 131 -25.15 12.08 -1.16
C LEU A 131 -25.22 13.23 -2.18
N ALA A 132 -25.10 12.92 -3.47
CA ALA A 132 -25.20 13.88 -4.56
C ALA A 132 -26.64 14.17 -5.03
N GLY A 133 -27.66 13.70 -4.31
CA GLY A 133 -29.09 13.93 -4.61
C GLY A 133 -29.74 12.80 -5.42
N SER A 134 -30.90 13.06 -6.03
CA SER A 134 -31.64 12.09 -6.87
C SER A 134 -31.73 12.46 -8.35
N GLY A 135 -30.94 13.44 -8.80
CA GLY A 135 -30.92 13.91 -10.18
C GLY A 135 -30.50 12.85 -11.21
N ALA A 136 -30.38 13.27 -12.47
CA ALA A 136 -29.89 12.40 -13.55
C ALA A 136 -28.45 11.90 -13.29
N PRO A 137 -28.01 10.80 -13.93
CA PRO A 137 -26.62 10.38 -13.89
C PRO A 137 -25.71 11.53 -14.38
N ASP A 138 -24.81 12.00 -13.51
CA ASP A 138 -23.80 13.01 -13.81
C ASP A 138 -22.46 12.52 -13.22
N PRO A 139 -21.37 12.44 -14.01
CA PRO A 139 -20.07 11.95 -13.53
C PRO A 139 -19.51 12.79 -12.38
N ARG A 140 -19.86 14.08 -12.28
CA ARG A 140 -19.39 14.99 -11.23
C ARG A 140 -19.98 14.70 -9.85
N ARG A 141 -20.95 13.80 -9.75
CA ARG A 141 -21.61 13.42 -8.49
C ARG A 141 -20.68 12.69 -7.54
N ALA A 142 -19.67 11.99 -8.07
CA ALA A 142 -18.59 11.42 -7.26
C ALA A 142 -17.79 12.52 -6.53
N SER A 143 -17.50 13.64 -7.19
CA SER A 143 -16.83 14.80 -6.58
C SER A 143 -17.68 15.43 -5.47
N VAL A 144 -19.01 15.44 -5.61
CA VAL A 144 -19.93 15.87 -4.54
C VAL A 144 -19.84 14.95 -3.33
N ALA A 145 -19.94 13.63 -3.53
CA ALA A 145 -19.82 12.65 -2.46
C ALA A 145 -18.46 12.76 -1.75
N ALA A 146 -17.37 12.90 -2.51
CA ALA A 146 -16.03 13.11 -1.97
C ALA A 146 -15.95 14.36 -1.08
N ALA A 147 -16.51 15.49 -1.53
CA ALA A 147 -16.52 16.73 -0.77
C ALA A 147 -17.33 16.61 0.54
N VAL A 148 -18.50 15.97 0.49
CA VAL A 148 -19.34 15.73 1.67
C VAL A 148 -18.60 14.89 2.71
N LEU A 149 -18.03 13.76 2.30
CA LEU A 149 -17.38 12.81 3.19
C LEU A 149 -16.09 13.39 3.78
N ARG A 150 -15.32 14.15 2.99
CA ARG A 150 -14.16 14.91 3.48
C ARG A 150 -14.55 15.97 4.52
N CYS A 151 -15.68 16.64 4.33
CA CYS A 151 -16.20 17.61 5.32
C CYS A 151 -16.65 16.92 6.61
N CYS A 152 -17.21 15.70 6.53
CA CYS A 152 -17.52 14.89 7.71
C CYS A 152 -16.24 14.48 8.47
N MET A 153 -15.13 14.24 7.76
CA MET A 153 -13.79 13.95 8.31
C MET A 153 -13.01 15.19 8.79
N ALA A 154 -13.62 16.37 8.82
CA ALA A 154 -12.99 17.61 9.24
C ALA A 154 -13.78 18.34 10.35
N PRO A 155 -14.16 17.67 11.47
CA PRO A 155 -14.87 18.33 12.55
C PRO A 155 -14.04 19.47 13.14
N ALA A 156 -14.66 20.61 13.42
CA ALA A 156 -13.95 21.79 13.95
C ALA A 156 -13.25 21.48 15.29
N GLY A 157 -13.82 20.59 16.11
CA GLY A 157 -13.25 20.20 17.40
C GLY A 157 -11.92 19.43 17.32
N VAL A 158 -11.51 18.94 16.14
CA VAL A 158 -10.14 18.40 15.95
C VAL A 158 -9.07 19.46 16.27
N THR A 159 -9.34 20.74 16.04
CA THR A 159 -8.41 21.83 16.39
C THR A 159 -8.10 21.87 17.89
N ALA A 160 -9.06 21.53 18.75
CA ALA A 160 -8.86 21.42 20.19
C ALA A 160 -7.97 20.21 20.55
N LEU A 161 -8.12 19.08 19.84
CA LEU A 161 -7.24 17.91 20.00
C LEU A 161 -5.79 18.24 19.63
N ILE A 162 -5.60 18.94 18.52
CA ILE A 162 -4.27 19.39 18.05
C ILE A 162 -3.65 20.33 19.07
N SER A 163 -4.41 21.32 19.55
CA SER A 163 -3.94 22.32 20.53
C SER A 163 -3.59 21.68 21.88
N GLY A 164 -4.31 20.64 22.29
CA GLY A 164 -4.00 19.87 23.49
C GLY A 164 -2.74 19.01 23.38
N GLY A 165 -2.30 18.71 22.15
CA GLY A 165 -1.09 17.96 21.82
C GLY A 165 -1.18 16.45 22.03
N PHE A 166 -0.37 15.69 21.29
CA PHE A 166 -0.41 14.22 21.26
C PHE A 166 -0.07 13.54 22.61
N ARG A 167 0.63 14.21 23.52
CA ARG A 167 0.88 13.62 24.86
C ARG A 167 -0.40 13.51 25.69
N SER A 168 -1.35 14.43 25.50
CA SER A 168 -2.60 14.48 26.27
C SER A 168 -3.75 13.75 25.57
N LEU A 169 -3.70 13.60 24.24
CA LEU A 169 -4.72 12.91 23.45
C LEU A 169 -5.02 11.51 24.00
N SER A 170 -6.30 11.20 24.19
CA SER A 170 -6.78 9.95 24.77
C SER A 170 -8.17 9.62 24.23
N ARG A 171 -8.59 8.36 24.39
CA ARG A 171 -9.94 7.90 24.05
C ARG A 171 -11.05 8.76 24.67
N ALA A 172 -10.85 9.26 25.88
CA ALA A 172 -11.84 10.08 26.58
C ALA A 172 -12.12 11.44 25.88
N HIS A 173 -11.19 11.92 25.06
CA HIS A 173 -11.38 13.14 24.28
C HIS A 173 -12.20 12.92 23.00
N LEU A 174 -12.52 11.66 22.66
CA LEU A 174 -13.17 11.27 21.41
C LEU A 174 -14.63 10.82 21.59
N THR A 175 -15.20 11.00 22.78
CA THR A 175 -16.54 10.49 23.12
C THR A 175 -17.68 11.42 22.71
N ALA A 176 -17.37 12.62 22.21
CA ALA A 176 -18.38 13.58 21.80
C ALA A 176 -18.83 13.27 20.37
N ASP A 177 -20.14 13.06 20.15
CA ASP A 177 -20.70 12.67 18.86
C ASP A 177 -20.37 13.69 17.75
N ASP A 178 -20.23 14.98 18.11
CA ASP A 178 -19.90 16.06 17.19
C ASP A 178 -18.49 15.97 16.57
N LEU A 179 -17.61 15.19 17.19
CA LEU A 179 -16.27 14.87 16.69
C LEU A 179 -16.22 13.64 15.79
N THR A 180 -17.27 12.81 15.75
CA THR A 180 -17.20 11.49 15.10
C THR A 180 -17.69 11.56 13.64
N PRO A 181 -16.85 11.20 12.64
CA PRO A 181 -17.23 11.30 11.23
C PRO A 181 -18.51 10.53 10.89
N ASP A 182 -18.69 9.33 11.44
CA ASP A 182 -19.86 8.49 11.14
C ASP A 182 -21.17 9.13 11.63
N ALA A 183 -21.19 9.69 12.85
CA ALA A 183 -22.38 10.39 13.35
C ALA A 183 -22.68 11.66 12.55
N ARG A 184 -21.63 12.35 12.08
CA ARG A 184 -21.76 13.55 11.23
C ARG A 184 -22.37 13.22 9.87
N LEU A 185 -21.95 12.12 9.24
CA LEU A 185 -22.54 11.63 8.00
C LEU A 185 -24.01 11.29 8.19
N GLU A 186 -24.36 10.54 9.24
CA GLU A 186 -25.75 10.21 9.53
C GLU A 186 -26.61 11.44 9.79
N ARG A 187 -26.09 12.42 10.56
CA ARG A 187 -26.79 13.69 10.76
C ARG A 187 -26.97 14.45 9.46
N PHE A 188 -25.93 14.55 8.64
CA PHE A 188 -25.97 15.22 7.33
C PHE A 188 -27.05 14.61 6.43
N ARG A 189 -27.14 13.28 6.37
CA ARG A 189 -28.15 12.57 5.58
C ARG A 189 -29.58 12.93 5.97
N VAL A 190 -29.81 13.20 7.26
CA VAL A 190 -31.13 13.61 7.80
C VAL A 190 -31.44 15.08 7.51
N VAL A 191 -30.46 15.97 7.64
CA VAL A 191 -30.71 17.43 7.57
C VAL A 191 -30.56 18.04 6.18
N ARG A 192 -29.86 17.37 5.26
CA ARG A 192 -29.63 17.89 3.90
C ARG A 192 -30.94 17.95 3.11
N ALA A 193 -31.09 18.98 2.28
CA ALA A 193 -32.14 19.01 1.26
C ALA A 193 -31.60 18.42 -0.05
N ALA A 194 -32.30 17.43 -0.62
CA ALA A 194 -31.86 16.72 -1.83
C ALA A 194 -31.57 17.65 -3.03
N ALA A 195 -32.31 18.76 -3.14
CA ALA A 195 -32.20 19.71 -4.26
C ALA A 195 -31.05 20.72 -4.16
N GLU A 196 -30.28 20.74 -3.06
CA GLU A 196 -29.18 21.72 -2.89
C GLU A 196 -27.98 21.41 -3.77
N PHE A 197 -27.55 20.14 -3.82
CA PHE A 197 -26.41 19.75 -4.65
C PHE A 197 -26.76 19.67 -6.14
N ASP A 198 -28.00 19.32 -6.48
CA ASP A 198 -28.48 19.37 -7.87
C ASP A 198 -28.39 20.81 -8.42
N ARG A 199 -28.80 21.81 -7.63
CA ARG A 199 -28.65 23.23 -8.00
C ARG A 199 -27.19 23.63 -8.17
N LEU A 200 -26.33 23.25 -7.22
CA LEU A 200 -24.91 23.56 -7.29
C LEU A 200 -24.24 22.95 -8.53
N LEU A 201 -24.58 21.70 -8.88
CA LEU A 201 -24.09 21.04 -10.09
C LEU A 201 -24.54 21.75 -11.38
N CYS A 202 -25.76 22.28 -11.40
CA CYS A 202 -26.28 23.10 -12.50
C CYS A 202 -25.54 24.45 -12.58
N ASP A 203 -25.42 25.17 -11.46
CA ASP A 203 -24.81 26.49 -11.40
C ASP A 203 -23.31 26.46 -11.75
N MET A 204 -22.63 25.35 -11.43
CA MET A 204 -21.20 25.15 -11.69
C MET A 204 -20.92 24.34 -12.95
N THR A 205 -21.80 24.44 -13.95
CA THR A 205 -21.56 23.80 -15.25
C THR A 205 -20.29 24.37 -15.90
N GLY A 206 -19.32 23.51 -16.20
CA GLY A 206 -18.03 23.88 -16.79
C GLY A 206 -16.96 24.37 -15.81
N ALA A 207 -17.24 24.40 -14.50
CA ALA A 207 -16.22 24.67 -13.50
C ALA A 207 -15.17 23.53 -13.45
N ALA A 208 -13.94 23.87 -13.04
CA ALA A 208 -12.93 22.86 -12.76
C ALA A 208 -13.38 21.98 -11.57
N GLU A 209 -12.97 20.71 -11.56
CA GLU A 209 -13.38 19.76 -10.51
C GLU A 209 -13.06 20.26 -9.10
N GLN A 210 -11.89 20.89 -8.92
CA GLN A 210 -11.46 21.44 -7.64
C GLN A 210 -12.37 22.57 -7.14
N ASP A 211 -12.86 23.43 -8.04
CA ASP A 211 -13.79 24.50 -7.69
C ASP A 211 -15.13 23.92 -7.25
N LEU A 212 -15.63 22.92 -7.98
CA LEU A 212 -16.85 22.19 -7.61
C LEU A 212 -16.70 21.51 -6.24
N MET A 213 -15.60 20.77 -6.02
CA MET A 213 -15.35 20.12 -4.74
C MET A 213 -15.32 21.14 -3.59
N ARG A 214 -14.65 22.28 -3.78
CA ARG A 214 -14.61 23.34 -2.77
C ARG A 214 -16.00 23.88 -2.47
N ALA A 215 -16.79 24.18 -3.50
CA ALA A 215 -18.15 24.69 -3.30
C ALA A 215 -19.06 23.66 -2.61
N CYS A 216 -18.97 22.38 -3.00
CA CYS A 216 -19.70 21.30 -2.33
C CYS A 216 -19.29 21.16 -0.87
N TYR A 217 -17.99 21.21 -0.57
CA TYR A 217 -17.45 21.12 0.78
C TYR A 217 -17.99 22.25 1.67
N GLU A 218 -17.95 23.48 1.16
CA GLU A 218 -18.42 24.67 1.86
C GLU A 218 -19.94 24.64 2.09
N GLN A 219 -20.71 24.15 1.12
CA GLN A 219 -22.14 23.90 1.31
C GLN A 219 -22.41 22.82 2.37
N THR A 220 -21.66 21.71 2.35
CA THR A 220 -21.77 20.68 3.38
C THR A 220 -21.44 21.23 4.76
N ARG A 221 -20.37 22.04 4.88
CA ARG A 221 -20.04 22.72 6.14
C ARG A 221 -21.21 23.56 6.61
N HIS A 222 -21.77 24.39 5.73
CA HIS A 222 -22.89 25.25 6.10
C HIS A 222 -24.09 24.46 6.66
N ILE A 223 -24.44 23.34 6.02
CA ILE A 223 -25.52 22.45 6.48
C ILE A 223 -25.20 21.84 7.85
N LEU A 224 -23.97 21.37 8.05
CA LEU A 224 -23.51 20.79 9.32
C LEU A 224 -23.43 21.84 10.44
N ASP A 225 -22.96 23.05 10.14
CA ASP A 225 -22.92 24.19 11.06
C ASP A 225 -24.33 24.51 11.58
N GLN A 226 -25.33 24.58 10.68
CA GLN A 226 -26.74 24.78 11.04
C GLN A 226 -27.30 23.65 11.92
N ALA A 227 -26.77 22.44 11.77
CA ALA A 227 -27.13 21.28 12.59
C ALA A 227 -26.35 21.20 13.93
N GLY A 228 -25.50 22.19 14.24
CA GLY A 228 -24.69 22.22 15.46
C GLY A 228 -23.43 21.35 15.41
N LEU A 229 -22.99 20.98 14.20
CA LEU A 229 -21.85 20.09 13.96
C LEU A 229 -20.76 20.80 13.15
N PRO A 230 -20.07 21.82 13.70
CA PRO A 230 -19.18 22.64 12.89
C PRO A 230 -18.03 21.85 12.25
N SER A 231 -17.67 22.17 11.00
CA SER A 231 -16.47 21.64 10.33
C SER A 231 -15.40 22.74 10.15
N VAL A 232 -14.14 22.33 10.04
CA VAL A 232 -13.04 23.23 9.60
C VAL A 232 -13.34 23.74 8.19
N ALA A 233 -13.18 25.04 7.95
CA ALA A 233 -13.38 25.63 6.64
C ALA A 233 -12.34 25.16 5.62
N TRP A 234 -12.67 25.19 4.33
CA TRP A 234 -11.70 24.88 3.28
C TRP A 234 -10.49 25.83 3.33
N SER A 235 -10.74 27.12 3.58
CA SER A 235 -9.69 28.15 3.69
C SER A 235 -8.71 27.91 4.84
N ASP A 236 -9.14 27.19 5.87
CA ASP A 236 -8.42 27.09 7.13
C ASP A 236 -7.60 25.79 7.21
N GLN A 237 -7.77 24.87 6.25
CA GLN A 237 -7.09 23.57 6.22
C GLN A 237 -5.56 23.70 6.30
N ALA A 238 -4.99 24.70 5.60
CA ALA A 238 -3.55 24.94 5.59
C ALA A 238 -3.02 25.39 6.97
N GLU A 239 -3.78 26.23 7.68
CA GLU A 239 -3.43 26.66 9.04
C GLU A 239 -3.51 25.49 10.02
N VAL A 240 -4.56 24.68 9.94
CA VAL A 240 -4.71 23.50 10.79
C VAL A 240 -3.61 22.47 10.51
N ALA A 241 -3.22 22.26 9.25
CA ALA A 241 -2.09 21.40 8.90
C ALA A 241 -0.76 21.90 9.49
N ALA A 242 -0.51 23.21 9.47
CA ALA A 242 0.66 23.79 10.10
C ALA A 242 0.64 23.60 11.63
N ALA A 243 -0.51 23.80 12.28
CA ALA A 243 -0.69 23.55 13.71
C ALA A 243 -0.46 22.08 14.07
N LEU A 244 -0.94 21.15 13.23
CA LEU A 244 -0.73 19.72 13.38
C LEU A 244 0.76 19.35 13.32
N ARG A 245 1.48 19.87 12.32
CA ARG A 245 2.93 19.67 12.19
C ARG A 245 3.68 20.18 13.43
N ALA A 246 3.30 21.36 13.94
CA ALA A 246 3.87 21.91 15.16
C ALA A 246 3.58 21.02 16.39
N ALA A 247 2.36 20.50 16.51
CA ALA A 247 1.97 19.59 17.60
C ALA A 247 2.76 18.27 17.58
N VAL A 248 3.07 17.73 16.39
CA VAL A 248 3.98 16.59 16.23
C VAL A 248 5.40 16.99 16.61
N GLY A 249 5.91 18.13 16.13
CA GLY A 249 7.26 18.60 16.42
C GLY A 249 7.53 18.82 17.92
N ALA A 250 6.50 19.14 18.69
CA ALA A 250 6.60 19.25 20.16
C ALA A 250 6.86 17.90 20.87
N VAL A 251 6.63 16.76 20.21
CA VAL A 251 6.81 15.42 20.78
C VAL A 251 7.83 14.58 20.04
N ASP A 252 8.01 14.80 18.73
CA ASP A 252 8.92 14.10 17.84
C ASP A 252 9.33 15.01 16.68
N THR A 253 10.50 15.64 16.80
CA THR A 253 11.02 16.58 15.80
C THR A 253 11.40 15.88 14.49
N ASP A 254 11.97 14.68 14.57
CA ASP A 254 12.40 13.91 13.39
C ASP A 254 11.20 13.51 12.52
N LEU A 255 10.10 13.07 13.13
CA LEU A 255 8.87 12.83 12.39
C LEU A 255 8.35 14.12 11.75
N ALA A 256 8.23 15.21 12.53
CA ALA A 256 7.72 16.49 12.04
C ALA A 256 8.53 17.08 10.87
N ASP A 257 9.84 16.85 10.83
CA ASP A 257 10.72 17.30 9.75
C ASP A 257 10.45 16.53 8.45
N ARG A 258 9.99 15.28 8.54
CA ARG A 258 9.67 14.41 7.39
C ARG A 258 8.22 14.49 6.94
N LEU A 259 7.32 15.01 7.79
CA LEU A 259 5.90 15.12 7.45
C LEU A 259 5.66 16.01 6.23
N ASN A 260 5.04 15.42 5.22
CA ASN A 260 4.46 16.11 4.07
C ASN A 260 2.93 16.05 4.17
N ILE A 261 2.33 17.05 4.82
CA ILE A 261 0.87 17.13 4.99
C ILE A 261 0.27 17.77 3.74
N VAL A 262 -0.70 17.07 3.14
CA VAL A 262 -1.42 17.52 1.96
C VAL A 262 -2.83 17.91 2.37
N THR A 263 -3.21 19.16 2.12
CA THR A 263 -4.55 19.69 2.44
C THR A 263 -5.51 19.69 1.27
N GLU A 264 -4.99 19.46 0.06
CA GLU A 264 -5.78 19.35 -1.16
C GLU A 264 -6.01 17.89 -1.52
N ARG A 265 -7.05 17.60 -2.29
CA ARG A 265 -7.22 16.26 -2.86
C ARG A 265 -6.08 16.00 -3.85
N ARG A 266 -5.37 14.89 -3.64
CA ARG A 266 -4.50 14.26 -4.63
C ARG A 266 -5.15 12.95 -5.02
N PRO A 267 -5.80 12.89 -6.19
CA PRO A 267 -6.39 11.64 -6.63
C PRO A 267 -5.33 10.54 -6.60
N LEU A 268 -5.66 9.40 -6.00
CA LEU A 268 -4.74 8.27 -5.88
C LEU A 268 -4.07 7.88 -7.21
N LEU A 269 -4.82 7.95 -8.31
CA LEU A 269 -4.34 7.65 -9.66
C LEU A 269 -3.33 8.67 -10.20
N ASP A 270 -3.24 9.85 -9.58
CA ASP A 270 -2.31 10.92 -9.95
C ASP A 270 -1.04 10.93 -9.09
N ASP A 271 -1.03 10.25 -7.93
CA ASP A 271 0.12 10.17 -7.02
C ASP A 271 0.67 8.73 -6.92
N GLY A 272 1.44 8.31 -7.93
CA GLY A 272 2.01 6.95 -7.96
C GLY A 272 2.96 6.57 -6.81
N LEU A 273 3.37 7.50 -5.94
CA LEU A 273 4.10 7.19 -4.71
C LEU A 273 3.18 6.49 -3.71
N GLU A 274 1.88 6.69 -3.82
CA GLU A 274 0.95 6.02 -2.93
C GLU A 274 0.94 4.52 -3.24
N TYR A 275 1.01 4.12 -4.51
CA TYR A 275 1.06 2.70 -4.87
C TYR A 275 2.37 2.00 -4.51
N ASP A 276 3.44 2.72 -4.17
CA ASP A 276 4.59 2.12 -3.50
C ASP A 276 4.20 1.51 -2.14
N ARG A 277 3.09 1.96 -1.53
CA ARG A 277 2.56 1.46 -0.25
C ARG A 277 1.64 0.24 -0.38
N GLN A 278 1.30 -0.16 -1.61
CA GLN A 278 0.45 -1.32 -1.86
C GLN A 278 1.22 -2.62 -1.58
N LYS A 279 0.57 -3.53 -0.85
CA LYS A 279 1.07 -4.87 -0.56
C LYS A 279 0.23 -5.90 -1.32
N VAL A 280 0.87 -6.88 -1.93
CA VAL A 280 0.21 -8.05 -2.52
C VAL A 280 0.44 -9.24 -1.61
N VAL A 281 -0.58 -9.60 -0.83
CA VAL A 281 -0.53 -10.78 0.04
C VAL A 281 -0.75 -12.02 -0.82
N LEU A 282 0.23 -12.91 -0.82
CA LEU A 282 0.25 -14.11 -1.65
C LEU A 282 -0.31 -15.33 -0.92
N ARG A 283 -0.13 -15.42 0.40
CA ARG A 283 -0.55 -16.55 1.27
C ARG A 283 -0.25 -16.23 2.73
N ASP A 284 -0.60 -17.11 3.65
CA ASP A 284 -0.04 -17.09 5.01
C ASP A 284 1.46 -17.44 5.03
N ARG A 285 2.16 -16.97 6.06
CA ARG A 285 3.58 -17.30 6.26
C ARG A 285 3.77 -18.81 6.41
N LEU A 286 4.56 -19.38 5.51
CA LEU A 286 4.90 -20.81 5.53
C LEU A 286 5.89 -21.13 6.67
N PRO A 287 5.78 -22.32 7.31
CA PRO A 287 6.77 -22.78 8.27
C PRO A 287 8.09 -23.09 7.55
N VAL A 288 9.21 -22.77 8.21
CA VAL A 288 10.54 -23.01 7.65
C VAL A 288 11.23 -24.18 8.35
N GLU A 289 11.70 -25.13 7.55
CA GLU A 289 12.68 -26.13 7.94
C GLU A 289 14.09 -25.63 7.56
N VAL A 290 15.00 -25.60 8.52
CA VAL A 290 16.39 -25.18 8.30
C VAL A 290 17.30 -26.41 8.35
N CYS A 291 18.11 -26.60 7.31
CA CYS A 291 19.16 -27.62 7.30
C CYS A 291 20.51 -26.99 6.92
N VAL A 292 21.60 -27.56 7.40
CA VAL A 292 22.96 -27.11 7.05
C VAL A 292 23.44 -27.94 5.86
N LEU A 293 23.89 -27.26 4.80
CA LEU A 293 24.43 -27.94 3.63
C LEU A 293 25.94 -28.11 3.76
N THR A 294 26.41 -29.35 3.84
CA THR A 294 27.83 -29.69 3.90
C THR A 294 28.35 -30.35 2.63
N ASP A 295 27.44 -30.85 1.77
CA ASP A 295 27.77 -31.60 0.56
C ASP A 295 26.99 -31.07 -0.66
N ALA A 296 27.72 -30.88 -1.76
CA ALA A 296 27.18 -30.37 -3.03
C ALA A 296 26.22 -31.36 -3.68
N GLU A 297 26.50 -32.67 -3.60
CA GLU A 297 25.66 -33.70 -4.22
C GLU A 297 24.30 -33.78 -3.51
N GLN A 298 24.31 -33.76 -2.18
CA GLN A 298 23.09 -33.63 -1.38
C GLN A 298 22.32 -32.34 -1.69
N ALA A 299 23.01 -31.20 -1.78
CA ALA A 299 22.38 -29.92 -2.07
C ALA A 299 21.72 -29.91 -3.46
N GLY A 300 22.44 -30.39 -4.50
CA GLY A 300 21.92 -30.51 -5.85
C GLY A 300 20.72 -31.47 -5.95
N ARG A 301 20.70 -32.56 -5.18
CA ARG A 301 19.54 -33.47 -5.14
C ARG A 301 18.34 -32.89 -4.38
N SER A 302 18.60 -32.13 -3.32
CA SER A 302 17.56 -31.68 -2.39
C SER A 302 16.94 -30.33 -2.73
N PHE A 303 17.67 -29.50 -3.45
CA PHE A 303 17.30 -28.11 -3.83
C PHE A 303 17.48 -27.84 -5.32
N GLY A 304 18.05 -28.79 -6.06
CA GLY A 304 18.19 -28.71 -7.50
C GLY A 304 17.00 -29.30 -8.24
N GLY A 305 16.94 -28.97 -9.52
CA GLY A 305 15.90 -29.36 -10.46
C GLY A 305 16.31 -28.84 -11.82
N SER A 306 15.42 -28.09 -12.49
CA SER A 306 15.83 -27.27 -13.65
C SER A 306 16.76 -26.12 -13.25
N PHE A 307 16.70 -25.66 -11.99
CA PHE A 307 17.59 -24.67 -11.39
C PHE A 307 17.61 -24.83 -9.86
N ALA A 308 18.59 -24.20 -9.20
CA ALA A 308 18.64 -23.98 -7.77
C ALA A 308 18.48 -22.47 -7.47
N CYS A 309 17.64 -22.11 -6.51
CA CYS A 309 17.48 -20.71 -6.08
C CYS A 309 18.30 -20.46 -4.82
N ALA A 310 19.33 -19.63 -4.95
CA ALA A 310 20.15 -19.19 -3.83
C ALA A 310 19.69 -17.81 -3.36
N VAL A 311 19.47 -17.64 -2.06
CA VAL A 311 19.04 -16.40 -1.43
C VAL A 311 20.12 -15.80 -0.55
N TRP A 312 20.24 -14.48 -0.58
CA TRP A 312 20.97 -13.69 0.41
C TRP A 312 20.01 -12.68 1.01
N MET A 313 19.54 -12.93 2.22
CA MET A 313 18.47 -12.16 2.84
C MET A 313 18.81 -11.81 4.29
N SER A 314 18.42 -10.61 4.71
CA SER A 314 18.47 -10.27 6.12
C SER A 314 17.48 -11.12 6.92
N ARG A 315 17.80 -11.42 8.18
CA ARG A 315 16.89 -12.12 9.09
C ARG A 315 15.54 -11.42 9.23
N ALA A 316 15.52 -10.09 9.17
CA ALA A 316 14.28 -9.30 9.22
C ALA A 316 13.37 -9.60 8.01
N VAL A 317 13.93 -9.65 6.81
CA VAL A 317 13.19 -10.01 5.57
C VAL A 317 12.66 -11.44 5.66
N LEU A 318 13.48 -12.39 6.14
CA LEU A 318 13.03 -13.77 6.34
C LEU A 318 11.88 -13.87 7.36
N ALA A 319 11.98 -13.16 8.49
CA ALA A 319 10.96 -13.16 9.53
C ALA A 319 9.65 -12.49 9.08
N LYS A 320 9.73 -11.53 8.15
CA LYS A 320 8.56 -10.90 7.53
C LYS A 320 7.76 -11.87 6.67
N GLN A 321 8.46 -12.81 6.06
CA GLN A 321 7.90 -13.62 4.99
C GLN A 321 7.60 -15.07 5.39
N PHE A 322 8.30 -15.56 6.42
CA PHE A 322 8.21 -16.94 6.87
C PHE A 322 7.96 -17.04 8.37
N ARG A 323 7.45 -18.19 8.81
CA ARG A 323 7.46 -18.61 10.21
C ARG A 323 8.78 -19.30 10.49
N LEU A 324 9.76 -18.51 10.96
CA LEU A 324 11.09 -19.01 11.28
C LEU A 324 11.09 -19.89 12.54
N PRO A 325 11.92 -20.94 12.59
CA PRO A 325 12.09 -21.72 13.81
C PRO A 325 12.81 -20.88 14.88
N GLU A 326 12.50 -21.13 16.15
CA GLU A 326 13.16 -20.47 17.29
C GLU A 326 14.60 -20.97 17.49
N THR A 327 14.91 -22.18 17.02
CA THR A 327 16.22 -22.82 17.20
C THR A 327 16.56 -23.68 15.98
N PRO A 328 17.81 -23.62 15.46
CA PRO A 328 18.88 -22.70 15.84
C PRO A 328 18.59 -21.26 15.38
N PRO A 329 19.11 -20.23 16.08
CA PRO A 329 18.97 -18.85 15.64
C PRO A 329 19.70 -18.65 14.31
N LEU A 330 19.03 -18.02 13.34
CA LEU A 330 19.63 -17.67 12.05
C LEU A 330 20.57 -16.45 12.19
N PRO A 331 21.65 -16.38 11.40
CA PRO A 331 22.51 -15.20 11.33
C PRO A 331 21.76 -13.98 10.79
N ASP A 332 22.32 -12.78 10.99
CA ASP A 332 21.68 -11.54 10.52
C ASP A 332 21.61 -11.45 8.99
N LEU A 333 22.59 -12.00 8.29
CA LEU A 333 22.57 -12.23 6.85
C LEU A 333 22.59 -13.73 6.59
N VAL A 334 21.51 -14.25 6.00
CA VAL A 334 21.35 -15.66 5.67
C VAL A 334 21.68 -15.86 4.19
N ALA A 335 22.67 -16.72 3.92
CA ALA A 335 22.92 -17.28 2.59
C ALA A 335 22.40 -18.72 2.57
N ALA A 336 21.44 -19.03 1.70
CA ALA A 336 20.81 -20.36 1.66
C ALA A 336 20.34 -20.75 0.26
N LEU A 337 20.15 -22.04 0.02
CA LEU A 337 19.26 -22.52 -1.04
C LEU A 337 17.83 -22.56 -0.50
N ILE A 338 16.87 -22.09 -1.30
CA ILE A 338 15.45 -22.09 -0.94
C ILE A 338 14.65 -23.03 -1.85
N ASP A 339 13.78 -23.81 -1.22
CA ASP A 339 12.80 -24.65 -1.90
C ASP A 339 11.42 -24.56 -1.24
N GLY A 340 10.36 -24.47 -2.06
CA GLY A 340 8.98 -24.68 -1.63
C GLY A 340 8.75 -26.18 -1.54
N GLY A 341 8.56 -26.68 -0.32
CA GLY A 341 8.50 -28.11 -0.04
C GLY A 341 7.35 -28.81 -0.76
N GLY A 342 7.55 -30.11 -1.05
CA GLY A 342 6.68 -30.98 -1.84
C GLY A 342 5.24 -31.14 -1.35
N SER A 343 4.86 -32.33 -0.87
CA SER A 343 3.44 -32.66 -0.60
C SER A 343 2.82 -31.95 0.61
N GLU A 344 3.61 -31.28 1.46
CA GLU A 344 3.14 -30.52 2.62
C GLU A 344 3.53 -29.04 2.52
N PRO A 345 2.66 -28.12 2.98
CA PRO A 345 2.91 -26.68 2.90
C PRO A 345 4.06 -26.26 3.84
N GLY A 346 5.22 -25.98 3.26
CA GLY A 346 6.43 -25.57 3.99
C GLY A 346 7.52 -25.04 3.09
N VAL A 347 8.53 -24.40 3.68
CA VAL A 347 9.72 -23.91 2.98
C VAL A 347 10.95 -24.55 3.59
N ARG A 348 11.88 -25.00 2.76
CA ARG A 348 13.17 -25.53 3.19
C ARG A 348 14.25 -24.50 2.90
N LEU A 349 15.07 -24.22 3.90
CA LEU A 349 16.27 -23.38 3.78
C LEU A 349 17.51 -24.23 4.05
N GLY A 350 18.26 -24.50 2.99
CA GLY A 350 19.58 -25.14 3.07
C GLY A 350 20.65 -24.09 3.27
N LEU A 351 21.14 -23.89 4.49
CA LEU A 351 22.18 -22.92 4.81
C LEU A 351 23.47 -23.25 4.06
N LEU A 352 23.95 -22.27 3.30
CA LEU A 352 25.21 -22.35 2.58
C LEU A 352 26.38 -22.09 3.54
N PRO A 353 27.58 -22.62 3.25
CA PRO A 353 28.79 -22.25 3.97
C PRO A 353 29.01 -20.73 4.04
N ASP A 354 29.49 -20.28 5.19
CA ASP A 354 29.68 -18.87 5.49
C ASP A 354 30.55 -18.18 4.43
N GLY A 355 30.09 -17.00 3.99
CA GLY A 355 30.85 -16.15 3.07
C GLY A 355 30.66 -16.45 1.58
N MET A 356 29.97 -17.53 1.21
CA MET A 356 29.78 -17.88 -0.19
C MET A 356 29.09 -16.77 -1.00
N THR A 357 29.69 -16.48 -2.15
CA THR A 357 29.17 -15.62 -3.22
C THR A 357 28.34 -16.45 -4.21
N PRO A 358 27.44 -15.83 -5.01
CA PRO A 358 26.69 -16.55 -6.03
C PRO A 358 27.56 -17.36 -7.00
N GLY A 359 28.71 -16.83 -7.40
CA GLY A 359 29.66 -17.54 -8.28
C GLY A 359 30.27 -18.78 -7.62
N GLU A 360 30.57 -18.72 -6.32
CA GLU A 360 31.06 -19.88 -5.57
C GLU A 360 29.97 -20.94 -5.41
N VAL A 361 28.72 -20.53 -5.19
CA VAL A 361 27.57 -21.47 -5.14
C VAL A 361 27.37 -22.15 -6.49
N GLN A 362 27.44 -21.40 -7.61
CA GLN A 362 27.38 -21.98 -8.95
C GLN A 362 28.50 -22.97 -9.21
N THR A 363 29.73 -22.65 -8.79
CA THR A 363 30.87 -23.56 -8.92
C THR A 363 30.68 -24.82 -8.07
N TRP A 364 30.14 -24.65 -6.87
CA TRP A 364 29.92 -25.72 -5.90
C TRP A 364 28.81 -26.69 -6.35
N LEU A 365 27.70 -26.19 -6.89
CA LEU A 365 26.60 -27.00 -7.42
C LEU A 365 26.86 -27.58 -8.82
N GLY A 366 27.98 -27.20 -9.45
CA GLY A 366 28.42 -27.72 -10.73
C GLY A 366 27.42 -27.44 -11.86
N PRO A 367 26.82 -28.47 -12.50
CA PRO A 367 25.98 -28.31 -13.68
C PRO A 367 24.59 -27.74 -13.38
N VAL A 368 24.14 -27.71 -12.12
CA VAL A 368 22.82 -27.17 -11.76
C VAL A 368 22.86 -25.65 -11.89
N PRO A 369 22.02 -25.03 -12.75
CA PRO A 369 21.98 -23.58 -12.89
C PRO A 369 21.55 -22.90 -11.58
N VAL A 370 22.27 -21.88 -11.14
CA VAL A 370 21.97 -21.12 -9.93
C VAL A 370 21.36 -19.77 -10.30
N VAL A 371 20.19 -19.48 -9.74
CA VAL A 371 19.62 -18.13 -9.74
C VAL A 371 19.83 -17.49 -8.38
N ALA A 372 20.40 -16.30 -8.35
CA ALA A 372 20.68 -15.56 -7.13
C ALA A 372 19.59 -14.52 -6.86
N LEU A 373 19.00 -14.58 -5.67
CA LEU A 373 17.92 -13.71 -5.22
C LEU A 373 18.31 -12.98 -3.94
N THR A 374 17.97 -11.70 -3.87
CA THR A 374 18.08 -10.89 -2.65
C THR A 374 16.93 -9.88 -2.61
N THR A 375 16.94 -9.00 -1.61
CA THR A 375 16.01 -7.88 -1.53
C THR A 375 16.73 -6.56 -1.41
N HIS A 376 16.05 -5.47 -1.76
CA HIS A 376 16.62 -4.13 -1.75
C HIS A 376 17.02 -3.68 -0.34
N LEU A 377 16.19 -4.00 0.66
CA LEU A 377 16.49 -3.79 2.07
C LEU A 377 17.76 -4.55 2.46
N THR A 378 17.92 -5.81 2.04
CA THR A 378 19.12 -6.59 2.32
C THR A 378 20.38 -5.96 1.69
N LEU A 379 20.28 -5.39 0.49
CA LEU A 379 21.39 -4.69 -0.16
C LEU A 379 21.81 -3.39 0.54
N SER A 380 21.04 -2.88 1.49
CA SER A 380 21.47 -1.76 2.33
C SER A 380 22.57 -2.18 3.32
N ASN A 381 22.74 -3.48 3.55
CA ASN A 381 23.88 -4.03 4.31
C ASN A 381 25.13 -4.08 3.41
N ARG A 382 26.22 -3.44 3.88
CA ARG A 382 27.51 -3.37 3.15
C ARG A 382 28.13 -4.74 2.86
N GLU A 383 27.98 -5.71 3.74
CA GLU A 383 28.49 -7.07 3.58
C GLU A 383 27.74 -7.81 2.46
N ALA A 384 26.41 -7.72 2.46
CA ALA A 384 25.57 -8.30 1.41
C ALA A 384 25.87 -7.66 0.05
N ASP A 385 25.91 -6.33 0.00
CA ASP A 385 26.23 -5.54 -1.20
C ASP A 385 27.62 -5.90 -1.76
N ALA A 386 28.64 -6.02 -0.90
CA ALA A 386 29.99 -6.39 -1.32
C ALA A 386 30.08 -7.81 -1.92
N ARG A 387 29.30 -8.76 -1.40
CA ARG A 387 29.25 -10.15 -1.90
C ARG A 387 28.52 -10.22 -3.25
N LEU A 388 27.36 -9.59 -3.34
CA LEU A 388 26.45 -9.75 -4.48
C LEU A 388 26.88 -8.95 -5.72
N ARG A 389 27.55 -7.81 -5.55
CA ARG A 389 28.06 -7.02 -6.69
C ARG A 389 29.12 -7.72 -7.53
N ARG A 390 29.77 -8.76 -6.98
CA ARG A 390 30.83 -9.53 -7.66
C ARG A 390 30.28 -10.60 -8.60
N SER A 391 28.96 -10.78 -8.65
CA SER A 391 28.29 -11.81 -9.44
C SER A 391 27.28 -11.18 -10.40
N SER A 392 27.00 -11.87 -11.50
CA SER A 392 26.02 -11.45 -12.50
C SER A 392 25.38 -12.67 -13.17
N PRO A 393 24.04 -12.73 -13.31
CA PRO A 393 23.05 -11.80 -12.78
C PRO A 393 22.63 -12.12 -11.32
N VAL A 394 22.30 -11.09 -10.53
CA VAL A 394 21.62 -11.18 -9.22
C VAL A 394 20.29 -10.44 -9.29
N PHE A 395 19.20 -11.11 -8.93
CA PHE A 395 17.86 -10.56 -8.90
C PHE A 395 17.54 -9.97 -7.52
N VAL A 396 17.00 -8.76 -7.50
CA VAL A 396 16.75 -7.96 -6.31
C VAL A 396 15.27 -7.63 -6.26
N LEU A 397 14.52 -8.23 -5.34
CA LEU A 397 13.14 -7.80 -5.11
C LEU A 397 13.15 -6.41 -4.47
N MET A 398 12.39 -5.48 -5.04
CA MET A 398 12.27 -4.13 -4.53
C MET A 398 11.25 -4.11 -3.38
N ASP A 399 11.76 -4.27 -2.16
CA ASP A 399 11.01 -4.19 -0.89
C ASP A 399 11.14 -2.84 -0.18
N LEU A 400 11.53 -1.80 -0.94
CA LEU A 400 11.66 -0.41 -0.53
C LEU A 400 11.04 0.52 -1.60
N PRO A 401 10.64 1.76 -1.26
CA PRO A 401 9.93 2.67 -2.16
C PRO A 401 10.58 2.84 -3.54
N VAL A 402 9.97 2.26 -4.57
CA VAL A 402 10.58 2.14 -5.90
C VAL A 402 10.83 3.52 -6.51
N ALA A 403 9.83 4.41 -6.45
CA ALA A 403 9.96 5.72 -7.08
C ALA A 403 11.07 6.55 -6.45
N TRP A 404 11.23 6.49 -5.12
CA TRP A 404 12.30 7.19 -4.41
C TRP A 404 13.70 6.70 -4.83
N HIS A 405 13.86 5.38 -4.99
CA HIS A 405 15.13 4.80 -5.40
C HIS A 405 15.48 5.11 -6.85
N VAL A 406 14.50 5.05 -7.76
CA VAL A 406 14.70 5.46 -9.16
C VAL A 406 15.09 6.94 -9.24
N ASP A 407 14.39 7.80 -8.49
CA ASP A 407 14.72 9.23 -8.35
C ASP A 407 16.17 9.44 -7.88
N ASP A 408 16.62 8.71 -6.85
CA ASP A 408 17.98 8.81 -6.32
C ASP A 408 19.04 8.33 -7.31
N TRP A 409 18.82 7.20 -8.00
CA TRP A 409 19.75 6.70 -9.01
C TRP A 409 19.92 7.69 -10.15
N LEU A 410 18.81 8.23 -10.67
CA LEU A 410 18.83 9.24 -11.71
C LEU A 410 19.50 10.53 -11.21
N ARG A 411 19.18 11.02 -10.01
CA ARG A 411 19.81 12.22 -9.40
C ARG A 411 21.33 12.09 -9.29
N ARG A 412 21.83 10.88 -9.02
CA ARG A 412 23.27 10.59 -8.97
C ARG A 412 23.91 10.48 -10.36
N GLY A 413 23.14 10.57 -11.45
CA GLY A 413 23.62 10.49 -12.82
C GLY A 413 23.80 9.06 -13.33
N ALA A 414 23.04 8.10 -12.80
CA ALA A 414 22.95 6.76 -13.38
C ALA A 414 21.95 6.74 -14.55
N THR A 415 22.16 5.84 -15.51
CA THR A 415 21.17 5.49 -16.52
C THR A 415 20.32 4.34 -16.00
N VAL A 416 19.00 4.52 -16.02
CA VAL A 416 18.03 3.50 -15.60
C VAL A 416 17.26 3.00 -16.81
N ARG A 417 17.38 1.71 -17.11
CA ARG A 417 16.56 1.00 -18.10
C ARG A 417 15.40 0.31 -17.38
N LEU A 418 14.19 0.43 -17.92
CA LEU A 418 12.96 -0.16 -17.40
C LEU A 418 12.35 -1.10 -18.45
N ALA A 419 11.97 -2.30 -18.01
CA ALA A 419 11.13 -3.23 -18.75
C ALA A 419 9.84 -3.47 -17.97
N LEU A 420 8.70 -3.45 -18.66
CA LEU A 420 7.39 -3.72 -18.10
C LEU A 420 6.84 -5.00 -18.71
N THR A 421 6.39 -5.94 -17.89
CA THR A 421 5.93 -7.25 -18.37
C THR A 421 4.75 -7.73 -17.53
N PRO A 422 3.61 -8.08 -18.15
CA PRO A 422 2.53 -8.77 -17.43
C PRO A 422 3.00 -10.17 -17.03
N LEU A 423 2.59 -10.62 -15.85
CA LEU A 423 2.94 -11.92 -15.31
C LEU A 423 1.75 -12.87 -15.38
N GLU A 424 2.02 -14.12 -15.71
CA GLU A 424 1.06 -15.20 -15.49
C GLU A 424 0.98 -15.44 -13.98
N SER A 425 -0.12 -15.00 -13.37
CA SER A 425 -0.33 -15.18 -11.93
C SER A 425 -0.73 -16.62 -11.62
N PRO A 426 -0.06 -17.30 -10.67
CA PRO A 426 -0.46 -18.64 -10.25
C PRO A 426 -1.72 -18.63 -9.38
N PHE A 427 -2.20 -17.46 -8.96
CA PHE A 427 -3.31 -17.32 -8.01
C PHE A 427 -4.68 -17.31 -8.69
N GLY A 428 -4.75 -17.19 -10.02
CA GLY A 428 -6.00 -17.04 -10.77
C GLY A 428 -6.73 -15.73 -10.44
N GLY A 429 -7.37 -15.10 -11.44
CA GLY A 429 -8.21 -13.92 -11.19
C GLY A 429 -7.50 -12.65 -10.70
N VAL A 430 -6.16 -12.62 -10.68
CA VAL A 430 -5.36 -11.41 -10.40
C VAL A 430 -4.31 -11.25 -11.48
N GLU A 431 -4.23 -10.05 -12.05
CA GLU A 431 -3.22 -9.65 -13.01
C GLU A 431 -2.07 -8.97 -12.27
N LEU A 432 -0.91 -9.65 -12.24
CA LEU A 432 0.32 -9.11 -11.64
C LEU A 432 1.22 -8.58 -12.74
N TRP A 433 1.89 -7.47 -12.47
CA TRP A 433 2.82 -6.85 -13.42
C TRP A 433 4.22 -6.77 -12.79
N LEU A 434 5.24 -6.95 -13.63
CA LEU A 434 6.64 -6.77 -13.29
C LEU A 434 7.16 -5.48 -13.93
N ALA A 435 7.64 -4.56 -13.10
CA ALA A 435 8.55 -3.50 -13.50
C ALA A 435 9.99 -3.92 -13.13
N ALA A 436 10.80 -4.25 -14.14
CA ALA A 436 12.20 -4.61 -13.97
C ALA A 436 13.11 -3.42 -14.30
N PHE A 437 14.12 -3.17 -13.49
CA PHE A 437 15.08 -2.08 -13.68
C PHE A 437 16.52 -2.60 -13.78
N ALA A 438 17.25 -2.09 -14.75
CA ALA A 438 18.69 -2.25 -14.88
C ALA A 438 19.39 -0.89 -14.77
N ILE A 439 20.47 -0.85 -13.99
CA ILE A 439 21.22 0.38 -13.70
C ILE A 439 22.63 0.21 -14.23
N ASP A 440 23.11 1.15 -15.05
CA ASP A 440 24.45 1.12 -15.63
C ASP A 440 25.58 1.02 -14.58
N ARG A 441 25.42 1.66 -13.43
CA ARG A 441 26.37 1.62 -12.30
C ARG A 441 26.30 0.32 -11.49
N ARG A 442 25.35 -0.56 -11.77
CA ARG A 442 25.19 -1.88 -11.13
C ARG A 442 24.85 -2.96 -12.17
N PRO A 443 25.74 -3.22 -13.14
CA PRO A 443 25.42 -4.04 -14.32
C PRO A 443 25.07 -5.50 -14.00
N GLY A 444 25.50 -6.02 -12.85
CA GLY A 444 25.18 -7.38 -12.40
C GLY A 444 23.84 -7.52 -11.65
N LEU A 445 23.16 -6.41 -11.32
CA LEU A 445 21.91 -6.44 -10.56
C LEU A 445 20.69 -6.19 -11.46
N ARG A 446 19.60 -6.89 -11.17
CA ARG A 446 18.28 -6.67 -11.76
C ARG A 446 17.30 -6.40 -10.65
N PHE A 447 16.73 -5.20 -10.61
CA PHE A 447 15.75 -4.83 -9.61
C PHE A 447 14.37 -5.17 -10.13
N LEU A 448 13.59 -5.91 -9.35
CA LEU A 448 12.28 -6.45 -9.73
C LEU A 448 11.24 -5.88 -8.77
N ALA A 449 10.33 -5.05 -9.29
CA ALA A 449 9.14 -4.60 -8.57
C ALA A 449 7.92 -5.35 -9.14
N VAL A 450 7.25 -6.12 -8.29
CA VAL A 450 6.06 -6.89 -8.65
C VAL A 450 4.89 -6.36 -7.84
N GLY A 451 3.78 -6.06 -8.52
CA GLY A 451 2.59 -5.53 -7.88
C GLY A 451 1.34 -5.79 -8.70
N GLY A 452 0.22 -5.26 -8.22
CA GLY A 452 -1.02 -5.25 -8.97
C GLY A 452 -0.91 -4.44 -10.26
N LYS A 453 -1.72 -4.79 -11.27
CA LYS A 453 -1.74 -4.10 -12.57
C LYS A 453 -1.85 -2.59 -12.43
N VAL A 454 -2.79 -2.12 -11.61
CA VAL A 454 -3.05 -0.68 -11.45
C VAL A 454 -1.85 -0.02 -10.77
N GLY A 455 -1.41 -0.57 -9.64
CA GLY A 455 -0.30 -0.01 -8.89
C GLY A 455 0.99 0.11 -9.69
N VAL A 456 1.37 -0.94 -10.43
CA VAL A 456 2.58 -0.93 -11.27
C VAL A 456 2.41 0.03 -12.46
N SER A 457 1.22 0.07 -13.08
CA SER A 457 0.97 0.97 -14.21
C SER A 457 1.08 2.45 -13.81
N VAL A 458 0.47 2.83 -12.68
CA VAL A 458 0.53 4.19 -12.16
C VAL A 458 1.97 4.57 -11.76
N LEU A 459 2.69 3.66 -11.09
CA LEU A 459 4.11 3.87 -10.74
C LEU A 459 4.96 4.13 -11.99
N VAL A 460 4.83 3.28 -13.02
CA VAL A 460 5.60 3.43 -14.26
C VAL A 460 5.26 4.71 -15.00
N GLU A 461 3.98 5.04 -15.13
CA GLU A 461 3.55 6.25 -15.82
C GLU A 461 4.07 7.51 -15.12
N ARG A 462 4.02 7.56 -13.79
CA ARG A 462 4.62 8.64 -13.01
C ARG A 462 6.12 8.77 -13.26
N LEU A 463 6.85 7.66 -13.21
CA LEU A 463 8.30 7.65 -13.45
C LEU A 463 8.63 8.19 -14.85
N ARG A 464 7.83 7.84 -15.86
CA ARG A 464 7.96 8.35 -17.23
C ARG A 464 7.69 9.85 -17.31
N GLN A 465 6.59 10.33 -16.73
CA GLN A 465 6.23 11.76 -16.74
C GLN A 465 7.28 12.61 -16.05
N ARG A 466 7.84 12.14 -14.92
CA ARG A 466 8.82 12.88 -14.12
C ARG A 466 10.21 12.94 -14.74
N HIS A 467 10.66 11.87 -15.39
CA HIS A 467 12.04 11.73 -15.84
C HIS A 467 12.25 11.75 -17.36
N GLY A 468 11.16 11.61 -18.13
CA GLY A 468 11.20 11.61 -19.59
C GLY A 468 12.25 10.63 -20.13
N GLU A 469 13.11 11.12 -21.01
CA GLU A 469 14.14 10.33 -21.71
C GLU A 469 15.22 9.75 -20.79
N ARG A 470 15.35 10.23 -19.54
CA ARG A 470 16.34 9.71 -18.59
C ARG A 470 15.98 8.30 -18.09
N LEU A 471 14.71 7.92 -18.21
CA LEU A 471 14.23 6.57 -17.99
C LEU A 471 14.08 5.86 -19.34
N VAL A 472 14.99 4.95 -19.65
CA VAL A 472 15.02 4.27 -20.95
C VAL A 472 14.08 3.06 -20.91
N ILE A 473 13.00 3.09 -21.68
CA ILE A 473 12.10 1.92 -21.81
C ILE A 473 12.72 0.93 -22.79
N ASP A 474 13.10 -0.24 -22.29
CA ASP A 474 13.83 -1.23 -23.07
C ASP A 474 13.58 -2.65 -22.54
N GLY A 475 12.74 -3.43 -23.22
CA GLY A 475 12.48 -4.82 -22.85
C GLY A 475 13.63 -5.78 -23.17
N GLY A 476 14.60 -5.38 -24.00
CA GLY A 476 15.61 -6.28 -24.54
C GLY A 476 16.57 -6.83 -23.49
N PHE A 477 16.85 -6.07 -22.42
CA PHE A 477 17.70 -6.57 -21.33
C PHE A 477 17.02 -7.68 -20.53
N LEU A 478 15.69 -7.62 -20.39
CA LEU A 478 14.93 -8.63 -19.65
C LEU A 478 14.76 -9.90 -20.48
N SER A 479 14.57 -9.78 -21.80
CA SER A 479 14.43 -10.92 -22.70
C SER A 479 15.65 -11.86 -22.67
N ALA A 480 16.86 -11.31 -22.51
CA ALA A 480 18.09 -12.10 -22.39
C ALA A 480 18.14 -12.97 -21.12
N GLU A 481 17.36 -12.60 -20.10
CA GLU A 481 17.36 -13.24 -18.78
C GLU A 481 15.98 -13.85 -18.43
N ALA A 482 15.06 -13.93 -19.38
CA ALA A 482 13.67 -14.29 -19.16
C ALA A 482 13.50 -15.64 -18.42
N GLY A 483 14.30 -16.65 -18.76
CA GLY A 483 14.26 -17.94 -18.07
C GLY A 483 14.65 -17.85 -16.59
N ALA A 484 15.66 -17.04 -16.26
CA ALA A 484 16.10 -16.84 -14.88
C ALA A 484 15.13 -15.95 -14.08
N VAL A 485 14.54 -14.93 -14.73
CA VAL A 485 13.46 -14.11 -14.14
C VAL A 485 12.26 -14.97 -13.80
N ASN A 486 11.81 -15.83 -14.73
CA ASN A 486 10.70 -16.75 -14.48
C ASN A 486 11.03 -17.71 -13.33
N ALA A 487 12.23 -18.30 -13.31
CA ALA A 487 12.67 -19.18 -12.22
C ALA A 487 12.62 -18.49 -10.85
N VAL A 488 13.10 -17.25 -10.75
CA VAL A 488 13.04 -16.44 -9.53
C VAL A 488 11.60 -16.13 -9.13
N LEU A 489 10.77 -15.68 -10.07
CA LEU A 489 9.38 -15.32 -9.78
C LEU A 489 8.53 -16.53 -9.41
N THR A 490 8.73 -17.69 -10.04
CA THR A 490 8.12 -18.95 -9.61
C THR A 490 8.49 -19.24 -8.16
N ARG A 491 9.78 -19.19 -7.81
CA ARG A 491 10.20 -19.47 -6.43
C ARG A 491 9.60 -18.47 -5.42
N VAL A 492 9.55 -17.20 -5.79
CA VAL A 492 8.91 -16.14 -5.00
C VAL A 492 7.43 -16.44 -4.82
N PHE A 493 6.71 -16.68 -5.91
CA PHE A 493 5.29 -16.96 -5.85
C PHE A 493 4.97 -18.26 -5.13
N ASP A 494 5.86 -19.24 -5.07
CA ASP A 494 5.65 -20.50 -4.34
C ASP A 494 5.90 -20.38 -2.84
N THR A 495 6.77 -19.45 -2.43
CA THR A 495 7.27 -19.42 -1.04
C THR A 495 6.90 -18.15 -0.27
N TRP A 496 6.88 -16.98 -0.90
CA TRP A 496 6.67 -15.72 -0.20
C TRP A 496 5.25 -15.56 0.36
N HIS A 497 5.17 -14.81 1.47
CA HIS A 497 3.92 -14.41 2.12
C HIS A 497 3.35 -13.16 1.46
N VAL A 498 4.20 -12.18 1.17
CA VAL A 498 3.78 -10.85 0.71
C VAL A 498 4.81 -10.24 -0.24
N LEU A 499 4.34 -9.52 -1.25
CA LEU A 499 5.15 -8.59 -2.04
C LEU A 499 4.77 -7.19 -1.61
N ASP A 500 5.69 -6.44 -1.06
CA ASP A 500 5.44 -5.10 -0.59
C ASP A 500 6.70 -4.27 -0.65
N GLN A 501 6.51 -2.96 -0.53
CA GLN A 501 7.58 -2.03 -0.27
C GLN A 501 7.38 -1.54 1.16
N ASP A 502 8.32 -1.82 2.06
CA ASP A 502 8.25 -1.27 3.40
C ASP A 502 8.41 0.25 3.25
N ALA A 503 7.30 0.97 3.40
CA ALA A 503 7.29 2.41 3.32
C ALA A 503 8.30 2.96 4.34
N VAL A 504 9.24 3.77 3.86
CA VAL A 504 10.00 4.66 4.74
C VAL A 504 8.97 5.67 5.27
N GLU A 505 8.86 5.77 6.60
CA GLU A 505 7.91 6.63 7.35
C GLU A 505 7.70 8.02 6.74
#